data_AF-A0A2H6AJJ3-F1
#
_entry.id   AF-A0A2H6AJJ3-F1
#
_cell.length_a   1.000
_cell.length_b   1.000
_cell.length_c   1.000
_cell.angle_alpha   90.00
_cell.angle_beta   90.00
_cell.angle_gamma   90.00
#
_symmetry.space_group_name_H-M   'P 1'
#
loop_
_entity.id
_entity.type
_entity.pdbx_description
1 polymer ?
#
loop_
_entity_poly.entity_id
_entity_poly.type
_entity_poly.pdbx_seq_one_letter_code
_entity_poly.pdbx_strand_id
1 'polypeptide(L)'
;MRSLSLCILVLFGVVLYGCLSQDREVGWGWKANRPQRIQDTFSHEVHREVFEKEGFGCFVCHPMEVGIEEAEEERMIKISEASFFPGKETCHFCHFNPKRGNIAPERCSICHFNVREVQPANHNFDWMAKHAVYSKANVEDCESCHSPRFCEDCHKRRDLPTRRFHDRNFRFIHGIEARADPRSCGNCHELRSFCEKCHLEGGYER
;
A
#
# COMPACT_ATOMS: atom_id res chain seq x y z
N MET A 1 -38.58 -14.92 -39.72
CA MET A 1 -38.37 -14.89 -38.26
C MET A 1 -37.08 -15.60 -37.90
N ARG A 2 -35.92 -15.00 -38.18
CA ARG A 2 -34.60 -15.50 -37.82
C ARG A 2 -33.68 -14.29 -37.66
N SER A 3 -32.75 -14.37 -36.71
CA SER A 3 -31.75 -13.35 -36.36
C SER A 3 -32.25 -12.26 -35.41
N LEU A 4 -32.11 -12.51 -34.09
CA LEU A 4 -31.74 -11.45 -33.13
C LEU A 4 -31.32 -12.02 -31.75
N SER A 5 -31.66 -13.27 -31.41
CA SER A 5 -31.36 -13.82 -30.08
C SER A 5 -29.92 -14.33 -29.87
N LEU A 6 -29.06 -14.37 -30.89
CA LEU A 6 -27.71 -14.94 -30.76
C LEU A 6 -26.63 -13.94 -30.27
N CYS A 7 -26.91 -12.63 -30.29
CA CYS A 7 -25.92 -11.62 -29.90
C CYS A 7 -25.84 -11.34 -28.39
N ILE A 8 -26.86 -11.71 -27.61
CA ILE A 8 -26.91 -11.37 -26.17
C ILE A 8 -26.10 -12.37 -25.32
N LEU A 9 -25.92 -13.61 -25.76
CA LEU A 9 -25.22 -14.64 -24.98
C LEU A 9 -23.69 -14.57 -25.06
N VAL A 10 -23.12 -13.88 -26.06
CA VAL A 10 -21.66 -13.77 -26.21
C VAL A 10 -21.06 -12.66 -25.33
N LEU A 11 -21.85 -11.64 -24.99
CA LEU A 11 -21.40 -10.52 -24.14
C LEU A 11 -21.38 -10.88 -22.64
N PHE A 12 -22.13 -11.89 -22.18
CA PHE A 12 -22.18 -12.26 -20.77
C PHE A 12 -21.04 -13.20 -20.33
N GLY A 13 -20.42 -13.93 -21.26
CA GLY A 13 -19.32 -14.86 -20.96
C GLY A 13 -17.99 -14.18 -20.65
N VAL A 14 -17.78 -12.96 -21.16
CA VAL A 14 -16.52 -12.21 -20.99
C VAL A 14 -16.45 -11.50 -19.62
N VAL A 15 -17.61 -11.17 -19.03
CA VAL A 15 -17.67 -10.42 -17.76
C VAL A 15 -17.45 -11.33 -16.54
N LEU A 16 -17.88 -12.60 -16.58
CA LEU A 16 -17.73 -13.52 -15.44
C LEU A 16 -16.37 -14.23 -15.36
N TYR A 17 -15.58 -14.24 -16.45
CA TYR A 17 -14.23 -14.79 -16.46
C TYR A 17 -13.12 -13.73 -16.32
N GLY A 18 -13.49 -12.45 -16.28
CA GLY A 18 -12.55 -11.32 -16.27
C GLY A 18 -11.89 -11.00 -14.93
N CYS A 19 -12.09 -11.79 -13.87
CA CYS A 19 -11.57 -11.45 -12.53
C CYS A 19 -11.15 -12.68 -11.70
N LEU A 20 -10.37 -13.59 -12.30
CA LEU A 20 -9.43 -14.43 -11.57
C LEU A 20 -8.19 -14.62 -12.45
N SER A 21 -7.29 -13.64 -12.46
CA SER A 21 -5.90 -13.92 -12.84
C SER A 21 -5.24 -14.69 -11.71
N GLN A 22 -5.67 -15.93 -11.52
CA GLN A 22 -4.81 -16.92 -10.93
C GLN A 22 -3.86 -17.33 -12.03
N ASP A 23 -2.57 -17.20 -11.76
CA ASP A 23 -1.47 -17.33 -12.70
C ASP A 23 -1.50 -18.72 -13.36
N ARG A 24 -2.32 -18.90 -14.39
CA ARG A 24 -2.29 -20.10 -15.22
C ARG A 24 -1.02 -20.02 -16.01
N GLU A 25 -0.08 -20.90 -15.67
CA GLU A 25 1.14 -21.10 -16.44
C GLU A 25 0.78 -21.45 -17.89
N VAL A 26 0.84 -20.45 -18.76
CA VAL A 26 0.76 -20.66 -20.21
C VAL A 26 2.07 -21.29 -20.68
N GLY A 27 1.99 -22.47 -21.27
CA GLY A 27 3.14 -23.31 -21.65
C GLY A 27 3.97 -22.81 -22.83
N TRP A 28 3.74 -21.58 -23.31
CA TRP A 28 4.50 -20.99 -24.40
C TRP A 28 4.63 -19.47 -24.22
N GLY A 29 5.86 -18.97 -24.34
CA GLY A 29 6.22 -17.57 -24.06
C GLY A 29 7.48 -17.46 -23.19
N TRP A 30 8.16 -16.32 -23.23
CA TRP A 30 9.32 -16.06 -22.38
C TRP A 30 8.86 -16.00 -20.91
N LYS A 31 9.08 -17.08 -20.15
CA LYS A 31 8.83 -17.10 -18.71
C LYS A 31 9.93 -16.28 -18.05
N ALA A 32 9.65 -15.00 -17.77
CA ALA A 32 10.49 -14.23 -16.87
C ALA A 32 10.45 -14.94 -15.51
N ASN A 33 11.50 -15.69 -15.18
CA ASN A 33 11.65 -16.32 -13.87
C ASN A 33 11.89 -15.18 -12.88
N ARG A 34 10.80 -14.62 -12.34
CA ARG A 34 10.90 -13.67 -11.24
C ARG A 34 11.44 -14.47 -10.06
N PRO A 35 12.54 -14.04 -9.43
CA PRO A 35 13.02 -14.68 -8.22
C PRO A 35 11.87 -14.75 -7.22
N GLN A 36 11.59 -15.96 -6.74
CA GLN A 36 10.46 -16.18 -5.84
C GLN A 36 10.85 -15.87 -4.40
N ARG A 37 12.16 -15.94 -4.09
CA ARG A 37 12.68 -15.76 -2.74
C ARG A 37 13.79 -14.71 -2.71
N ILE A 38 13.89 -13.97 -1.62
CA ILE A 38 14.91 -12.93 -1.44
C ILE A 38 16.33 -13.51 -1.50
N GLN A 39 16.50 -14.75 -1.04
CA GLN A 39 17.76 -15.49 -1.06
C GLN A 39 18.29 -15.68 -2.49
N ASP A 40 17.41 -15.71 -3.50
CA ASP A 40 17.81 -15.87 -4.90
C ASP A 40 18.42 -14.58 -5.49
N THR A 41 18.27 -13.45 -4.79
CA THR A 41 18.74 -12.11 -5.21
C THR A 41 19.66 -11.44 -4.20
N PHE A 42 19.91 -12.08 -3.05
CA PHE A 42 20.77 -11.52 -2.01
C PHE A 42 22.22 -11.40 -2.52
N SER A 43 22.84 -10.24 -2.27
CA SER A 43 24.24 -10.01 -2.63
C SER A 43 25.10 -9.84 -1.38
N HIS A 44 26.09 -10.72 -1.20
CA HIS A 44 27.10 -10.58 -0.15
C HIS A 44 27.99 -9.35 -0.37
N GLU A 45 28.20 -8.94 -1.63
CA GLU A 45 29.04 -7.79 -1.96
C GLU A 45 28.41 -6.49 -1.47
N VAL A 46 27.12 -6.27 -1.72
CA VAL A 46 26.44 -5.02 -1.29
C VAL A 46 26.27 -4.93 0.23
N HIS A 47 26.30 -6.05 0.94
CA HIS A 47 26.20 -6.06 2.41
C HIS A 47 27.57 -6.04 3.11
N ARG A 48 28.67 -6.29 2.39
CA ARG A 48 30.01 -6.45 2.97
C ARG A 48 30.42 -5.26 3.83
N GLU A 49 30.32 -4.04 3.30
CA GLU A 49 30.74 -2.82 3.99
C GLU A 49 29.97 -2.62 5.31
N VAL A 50 28.67 -2.92 5.31
CA VAL A 50 27.82 -2.82 6.51
C VAL A 50 28.22 -3.89 7.52
N PHE A 51 28.47 -5.13 7.09
CA PHE A 51 28.87 -6.21 7.98
C PHE A 51 30.23 -5.96 8.63
N GLU A 52 31.21 -5.48 7.87
CA GLU A 52 32.53 -5.10 8.38
C GLU A 52 32.42 -3.95 9.39
N LYS A 53 31.64 -2.91 9.07
CA LYS A 53 31.45 -1.75 9.94
C LYS A 53 30.79 -2.11 11.27
N GLU A 54 29.75 -2.96 11.24
CA GLU A 54 29.00 -3.36 12.44
C GLU A 54 29.64 -4.55 13.18
N GLY A 55 30.72 -5.14 12.63
CA GLY A 55 31.42 -6.27 13.22
C GLY A 55 30.66 -7.61 13.15
N PHE A 56 29.76 -7.75 12.18
CA PHE A 56 28.98 -8.97 12.00
C PHE A 56 29.76 -10.03 11.21
N GLY A 57 29.93 -11.21 11.80
CA GLY A 57 30.48 -12.38 11.13
C GLY A 57 29.43 -13.17 10.35
N CYS A 58 29.88 -14.14 9.53
CA CYS A 58 29.01 -14.97 8.69
C CYS A 58 27.89 -15.67 9.48
N PHE A 59 28.18 -16.06 10.72
CA PHE A 59 27.27 -16.82 11.58
C PHE A 59 26.08 -16.02 12.10
N VAL A 60 26.07 -14.70 11.94
CA VAL A 60 24.89 -13.87 12.24
C VAL A 60 23.74 -14.22 11.30
N CYS A 61 24.06 -14.56 10.05
CA CYS A 61 23.07 -14.94 9.05
C CYS A 61 23.03 -16.45 8.81
N HIS A 62 24.16 -17.13 8.93
CA HIS A 62 24.25 -18.58 8.77
C HIS A 62 24.46 -19.24 10.14
N PRO A 63 23.41 -19.41 10.95
CA PRO A 63 23.52 -20.02 12.28
C PRO A 63 23.83 -21.50 12.13
N MET A 64 25.11 -21.81 11.97
CA MET A 64 25.59 -23.18 11.90
C MET A 64 25.65 -23.75 13.31
N GLU A 65 24.65 -24.52 13.68
CA GLU A 65 24.69 -25.31 14.92
C GLU A 65 25.44 -26.61 14.64
N VAL A 66 26.70 -26.67 15.04
CA VAL A 66 27.59 -27.81 14.78
C VAL A 66 27.35 -28.91 15.83
N GLY A 67 26.20 -29.58 15.71
CA GLY A 67 25.85 -30.77 16.48
C GLY A 67 25.43 -31.89 15.53
N ILE A 68 26.40 -32.59 14.93
CA ILE A 68 26.13 -33.74 14.07
C ILE A 68 25.92 -34.95 14.99
N GLU A 69 24.71 -35.11 15.49
CA GLU A 69 24.25 -36.43 15.93
C GLU A 69 23.86 -37.25 14.71
N GLU A 70 23.87 -38.58 14.79
CA GLU A 70 23.28 -39.48 13.79
C GLU A 70 21.77 -39.25 13.74
N ALA A 71 21.37 -38.14 13.11
CA ALA A 71 20.01 -37.80 12.84
C ALA A 71 19.60 -38.36 11.48
N GLU A 72 18.31 -38.64 11.34
CA GLU A 72 17.68 -38.97 10.07
C GLU A 72 18.11 -38.01 8.95
N GLU A 73 18.43 -38.54 7.77
CA GLU A 73 18.91 -37.77 6.61
C GLU A 73 18.05 -36.54 6.31
N GLU A 74 16.72 -36.69 6.39
CA GLU A 74 15.76 -35.61 6.17
C GLU A 74 15.92 -34.47 7.18
N ARG A 75 16.21 -34.79 8.45
CA ARG A 75 16.45 -33.80 9.50
C ARG A 75 17.74 -33.03 9.24
N MET A 76 18.78 -33.71 8.77
CA MET A 76 20.06 -33.08 8.43
C MET A 76 19.95 -32.14 7.23
N ILE A 77 19.17 -32.52 6.22
CA ILE A 77 18.86 -31.65 5.08
C ILE A 77 18.16 -30.38 5.55
N LYS A 78 17.15 -30.48 6.43
CA LYS A 78 16.42 -29.31 6.97
C LYS A 78 17.31 -28.37 7.78
N ILE A 79 18.19 -28.91 8.63
CA ILE A 79 19.12 -28.09 9.44
C ILE A 79 20.12 -27.37 8.53
N SER A 80 20.67 -28.09 7.55
CA SER A 80 21.56 -27.51 6.54
C SER A 80 20.86 -26.41 5.75
N GLU A 81 19.63 -26.67 5.27
CA GLU A 81 18.83 -25.69 4.54
C GLU A 81 18.54 -24.45 5.38
N ALA A 82 18.13 -24.60 6.65
CA ALA A 82 17.90 -23.47 7.55
C ALA A 82 19.18 -22.67 7.86
N SER A 83 20.34 -23.33 7.86
CA SER A 83 21.64 -22.67 8.06
C SER A 83 22.04 -21.84 6.83
N PHE A 84 21.83 -22.35 5.61
CA PHE A 84 22.19 -21.64 4.38
C PHE A 84 21.11 -20.65 3.89
N PHE A 85 19.85 -20.94 4.19
CA PHE A 85 18.68 -20.13 3.83
C PHE A 85 17.93 -19.78 5.11
N PRO A 86 18.49 -18.89 5.94
CA PRO A 86 17.81 -18.43 7.13
C PRO A 86 16.47 -17.76 6.74
N GLY A 87 15.50 -17.83 7.64
CA GLY A 87 14.22 -17.20 7.45
C GLY A 87 14.29 -15.66 7.52
N LYS A 88 13.12 -15.04 7.41
CA LYS A 88 12.98 -13.56 7.38
C LYS A 88 13.55 -12.87 8.62
N GLU A 89 13.62 -13.56 9.74
CA GLU A 89 14.15 -13.07 11.01
C GLU A 89 15.58 -12.55 10.90
N THR A 90 16.43 -13.19 10.09
CA THR A 90 17.80 -12.77 9.86
C THR A 90 17.86 -11.44 9.10
N CYS A 91 17.02 -11.27 8.07
CA CYS A 91 16.94 -10.01 7.33
C CYS A 91 16.34 -8.89 8.21
N HIS A 92 15.26 -9.21 8.94
CA HIS A 92 14.55 -8.25 9.77
C HIS A 92 15.35 -7.80 10.99
N PHE A 93 16.26 -8.63 11.51
CA PHE A 93 17.13 -8.25 12.64
C PHE A 93 17.81 -6.89 12.42
N CYS A 94 18.30 -6.64 11.19
CA CYS A 94 18.89 -5.36 10.79
C CYS A 94 17.91 -4.44 10.06
N HIS A 95 17.17 -4.94 9.06
CA HIS A 95 16.34 -4.09 8.18
C HIS A 95 14.95 -3.76 8.71
N PHE A 96 14.43 -4.48 9.70
CA PHE A 96 13.12 -4.21 10.30
C PHE A 96 13.07 -4.69 11.75
N ASN A 97 13.55 -3.84 12.65
CA ASN A 97 13.57 -4.10 14.07
C ASN A 97 13.09 -2.87 14.86
N PRO A 98 11.76 -2.71 15.01
CA PRO A 98 11.18 -1.58 15.72
C PRO A 98 11.72 -1.42 17.15
N LYS A 99 12.05 -2.54 17.82
CA LYS A 99 12.62 -2.52 19.18
C LYS A 99 14.03 -1.91 19.24
N ARG A 100 14.75 -1.89 18.11
CA ARG A 100 16.08 -1.30 17.97
C ARG A 100 16.07 0.00 17.17
N GLY A 101 14.89 0.52 16.81
CA GLY A 101 14.74 1.74 16.03
C GLY A 101 15.03 1.59 14.53
N ASN A 102 15.22 0.37 14.03
CA ASN A 102 15.41 0.11 12.61
C ASN A 102 14.05 -0.09 11.93
N ILE A 103 13.74 0.75 10.95
CA ILE A 103 12.52 0.64 10.13
C ILE A 103 12.86 0.13 8.73
N ALA A 104 11.92 -0.59 8.14
CA ALA A 104 12.06 -1.09 6.77
C ALA A 104 12.07 0.09 5.78
N PRO A 105 12.79 -0.04 4.65
CA PRO A 105 12.71 0.96 3.59
C PRO A 105 11.28 1.01 3.01
N GLU A 106 10.84 2.19 2.57
CA GLU A 106 9.50 2.39 1.97
C GLU A 106 9.25 1.50 0.73
N ARG A 107 10.32 1.04 0.09
CA ARG A 107 10.27 0.16 -1.08
C ARG A 107 10.35 -1.30 -0.64
N CYS A 108 9.26 -1.81 -0.07
CA CYS A 108 9.15 -3.20 0.42
C CYS A 108 9.49 -4.24 -0.66
N SER A 109 9.23 -3.91 -1.94
CA SER A 109 9.48 -4.80 -3.09
C SER A 109 10.96 -5.08 -3.37
N ILE A 110 11.88 -4.41 -2.67
CA ILE A 110 13.31 -4.76 -2.71
C ILE A 110 13.51 -6.16 -2.11
N CYS A 111 12.71 -6.53 -1.10
CA CYS A 111 12.79 -7.82 -0.43
C CYS A 111 11.53 -8.68 -0.63
N HIS A 112 10.36 -8.07 -0.70
CA HIS A 112 9.06 -8.72 -0.82
C HIS A 112 8.55 -8.67 -2.26
N PHE A 113 8.90 -9.65 -3.09
CA PHE A 113 8.46 -9.71 -4.49
C PHE A 113 6.93 -9.81 -4.65
N ASN A 114 6.25 -10.38 -3.66
CA ASN A 114 4.80 -10.32 -3.51
C ASN A 114 4.41 -9.47 -2.29
N VAL A 115 4.36 -8.15 -2.47
CA VAL A 115 4.05 -7.20 -1.39
C VAL A 115 2.65 -7.43 -0.78
N ARG A 116 1.73 -8.09 -1.50
CA ARG A 116 0.40 -8.43 -0.96
C ARG A 116 0.45 -9.37 0.24
N GLU A 117 1.50 -10.18 0.37
CA GLU A 117 1.67 -11.09 1.52
C GLU A 117 2.00 -10.35 2.82
N VAL A 118 2.57 -9.14 2.71
CA VAL A 118 2.94 -8.31 3.87
C VAL A 118 2.00 -7.12 4.07
N GLN A 119 1.10 -6.86 3.12
CA GLN A 119 0.10 -5.81 3.24
C GLN A 119 -0.98 -6.19 4.28
N PRO A 120 -1.32 -5.29 5.21
CA PRO A 120 -2.45 -5.52 6.11
C PRO A 120 -3.78 -5.57 5.35
N ALA A 121 -4.78 -6.23 5.92
CA ALA A 121 -6.09 -6.45 5.29
C ALA A 121 -6.87 -5.16 4.93
N ASN A 122 -6.49 -4.01 5.51
CA ASN A 122 -7.07 -2.71 5.20
C ASN A 122 -6.55 -2.09 3.88
N HIS A 123 -5.55 -2.71 3.23
CA HIS A 123 -5.06 -2.33 1.91
C HIS A 123 -5.93 -2.97 0.82
N ASN A 124 -7.17 -2.49 0.73
CA ASN A 124 -8.21 -3.02 -0.13
C ASN A 124 -8.71 -1.98 -1.15
N PHE A 125 -9.58 -2.42 -2.05
CA PHE A 125 -10.06 -1.62 -3.18
C PHE A 125 -10.83 -0.36 -2.76
N ASP A 126 -11.39 -0.34 -1.56
CA ASP A 126 -12.16 0.77 -1.00
C ASP A 126 -11.35 1.67 -0.05
N TRP A 127 -10.01 1.59 -0.12
CA TRP A 127 -9.08 2.44 0.64
C TRP A 127 -9.47 3.92 0.65
N MET A 128 -9.81 4.49 -0.51
CA MET A 128 -10.17 5.91 -0.61
C MET A 128 -11.40 6.29 0.23
N ALA A 129 -12.32 5.35 0.46
CA ALA A 129 -13.50 5.57 1.29
C ALA A 129 -13.23 5.36 2.79
N LYS A 130 -12.28 4.48 3.15
CA LYS A 130 -12.13 3.99 4.54
C LYS A 130 -10.81 4.35 5.23
N HIS A 131 -9.79 4.80 4.51
CA HIS A 131 -8.48 5.11 5.12
C HIS A 131 -8.56 6.13 6.26
N ALA A 132 -9.45 7.12 6.16
CA ALA A 132 -9.67 8.09 7.23
C ALA A 132 -10.21 7.46 8.52
N VAL A 133 -11.01 6.38 8.42
CA VAL A 133 -11.51 5.64 9.58
C VAL A 133 -10.36 4.86 10.24
N TYR A 134 -9.54 4.18 9.44
CA TYR A 134 -8.38 3.42 9.93
C TYR A 134 -7.34 4.35 10.57
N SER A 135 -6.98 5.45 9.90
CA SER A 135 -6.02 6.43 10.40
C SER A 135 -6.49 7.12 11.68
N LYS A 136 -7.80 7.37 11.83
CA LYS A 136 -8.36 7.91 13.08
C LYS A 136 -8.31 6.90 14.23
N ALA A 137 -8.38 5.61 13.93
CA ALA A 137 -8.32 4.56 14.94
C ALA A 137 -6.91 4.37 15.48
N ASN A 138 -5.90 4.32 14.60
CA ASN A 138 -4.50 4.16 14.97
C ASN A 138 -3.61 4.66 13.82
N VAL A 139 -2.90 5.76 14.03
CA VAL A 139 -1.99 6.31 13.00
C VAL A 139 -0.64 5.60 13.04
N GLU A 140 -0.23 5.15 14.21
CA GLU A 140 1.03 4.45 14.47
C GLU A 140 1.12 3.14 13.69
N ASP A 141 -0.01 2.45 13.47
CA ASP A 141 -0.08 1.25 12.60
C ASP A 141 0.34 1.59 11.16
N CYS A 142 0.00 2.78 10.67
CA CYS A 142 0.37 3.24 9.34
C CYS A 142 1.85 3.62 9.30
N GLU A 143 2.32 4.31 10.34
CA GLU A 143 3.70 4.79 10.48
C GLU A 143 4.73 3.66 10.65
N SER A 144 4.27 2.45 10.98
CA SER A 144 5.11 1.24 10.99
C SER A 144 5.67 0.86 9.61
N CYS A 145 5.00 1.29 8.54
CA CYS A 145 5.36 0.97 7.15
C CYS A 145 5.46 2.21 6.24
N HIS A 146 4.72 3.28 6.53
CA HIS A 146 4.65 4.48 5.69
C HIS A 146 5.22 5.69 6.42
N SER A 147 6.03 6.50 5.74
CA SER A 147 6.44 7.77 6.32
C SER A 147 5.30 8.79 6.33
N PRO A 148 5.35 9.83 7.18
CA PRO A 148 4.36 10.91 7.17
C PRO A 148 4.16 11.56 5.79
N ARG A 149 5.20 11.55 4.94
CA ARG A 149 5.14 12.07 3.58
C ARG A 149 4.11 11.33 2.71
N PHE A 150 3.85 10.06 2.95
CA PHE A 150 2.81 9.30 2.25
C PHE A 150 1.42 9.92 2.42
N CYS A 151 1.09 10.38 3.63
CA CYS A 151 -0.16 11.09 3.91
C CYS A 151 -0.17 12.43 3.17
N GLU A 152 0.94 13.15 3.24
CA GLU A 152 1.08 14.46 2.62
C GLU A 152 0.96 14.42 1.10
N ASP A 153 1.45 13.35 0.47
CA ASP A 153 1.38 13.18 -0.97
C ASP A 153 -0.05 13.37 -1.46
N CYS A 154 -1.07 12.84 -0.78
CA CYS A 154 -2.48 13.10 -1.11
C CYS A 154 -3.08 14.34 -0.41
N HIS A 155 -2.77 14.55 0.88
CA HIS A 155 -3.46 15.57 1.69
C HIS A 155 -2.93 16.99 1.48
N LYS A 156 -1.70 17.15 0.99
CA LYS A 156 -1.14 18.43 0.53
C LYS A 156 -1.33 18.64 -0.98
N ARG A 157 -1.66 17.57 -1.71
CA ARG A 157 -2.01 17.62 -3.13
C ARG A 157 -3.24 18.51 -3.34
N ARG A 158 -3.12 19.46 -4.27
CA ARG A 158 -4.13 20.49 -4.53
C ARG A 158 -5.17 20.08 -5.60
N ASP A 159 -4.91 18.95 -6.24
CA ASP A 159 -5.68 18.28 -7.30
C ASP A 159 -6.77 17.33 -6.76
N LEU A 160 -6.70 16.91 -5.50
CA LEU A 160 -7.75 16.13 -4.83
C LEU A 160 -8.62 17.04 -3.96
N PRO A 161 -9.83 17.44 -4.43
CA PRO A 161 -10.71 18.29 -3.64
C PRO A 161 -11.32 17.45 -2.52
N THR A 162 -10.73 17.52 -1.33
CA THR A 162 -11.41 17.10 -0.09
C THR A 162 -12.52 18.11 0.21
N ARG A 163 -13.67 17.94 -0.46
CA ARG A 163 -14.90 18.71 -0.21
C ARG A 163 -15.48 18.27 1.13
N ARG A 164 -15.11 18.96 2.21
CA ARG A 164 -15.78 18.73 3.50
C ARG A 164 -17.16 19.37 3.55
N PHE A 165 -17.32 20.58 3.04
CA PHE A 165 -18.61 21.28 3.01
C PHE A 165 -18.78 22.15 1.77
N HIS A 166 -17.71 22.85 1.35
CA HIS A 166 -17.64 23.61 0.11
C HIS A 166 -16.29 23.40 -0.59
N ASP A 167 -16.22 23.71 -1.88
CA ASP A 167 -14.97 23.68 -2.65
C ASP A 167 -14.00 24.80 -2.21
N ARG A 168 -12.69 24.64 -2.43
CA ARG A 168 -11.72 25.73 -2.18
C ARG A 168 -11.99 26.94 -3.08
N ASN A 169 -12.58 26.70 -4.25
CA ASN A 169 -12.98 27.72 -5.19
C ASN A 169 -14.42 28.23 -4.94
N PHE A 170 -15.06 27.88 -3.82
CA PHE A 170 -16.42 28.31 -3.50
C PHE A 170 -16.64 29.80 -3.72
N ARG A 171 -15.68 30.66 -3.34
CA ARG A 171 -15.79 32.11 -3.59
C ARG A 171 -16.00 32.47 -5.07
N PHE A 172 -15.47 31.68 -6.00
CA PHE A 172 -15.62 31.88 -7.44
C PHE A 172 -16.86 31.19 -8.02
N ILE A 173 -17.29 30.07 -7.44
CA ILE A 173 -18.37 29.23 -8.01
C ILE A 173 -19.71 29.34 -7.28
N HIS A 174 -19.75 29.83 -6.03
CA HIS A 174 -20.98 29.88 -5.22
C HIS A 174 -22.05 30.75 -5.87
N GLY A 175 -21.68 31.74 -6.68
CA GLY A 175 -22.64 32.54 -7.44
C GLY A 175 -23.34 31.74 -8.56
N ILE A 176 -22.71 30.69 -9.08
CA ILE A 176 -23.33 29.76 -10.03
C ILE A 176 -24.24 28.78 -9.26
N GLU A 177 -23.72 28.22 -8.16
CA GLU A 177 -24.45 27.28 -7.31
C GLU A 177 -25.70 27.91 -6.66
N ALA A 178 -25.58 29.12 -6.12
CA ALA A 178 -26.68 29.87 -5.52
C ALA A 178 -27.73 30.33 -6.55
N ARG A 179 -27.36 30.48 -7.82
CA ARG A 179 -28.34 30.72 -8.90
C ARG A 179 -29.07 29.44 -9.31
N ALA A 180 -28.38 28.31 -9.27
CA ALA A 180 -28.96 27.01 -9.60
C ALA A 180 -29.94 26.53 -8.52
N ASP A 181 -29.55 26.58 -7.25
CA ASP A 181 -30.42 26.25 -6.12
C ASP A 181 -29.99 26.95 -4.81
N PRO A 182 -30.52 28.15 -4.53
CA PRO A 182 -30.18 28.89 -3.32
C PRO A 182 -30.75 28.24 -2.04
N ARG A 183 -31.76 27.36 -2.17
CA ARG A 183 -32.38 26.71 -1.00
C ARG A 183 -31.49 25.63 -0.42
N SER A 184 -30.64 25.01 -1.24
CA SER A 184 -29.67 23.99 -0.80
C SER A 184 -28.76 24.48 0.32
N CYS A 185 -28.44 25.77 0.34
CA CYS A 185 -27.60 26.40 1.36
C CYS A 185 -28.31 26.49 2.71
N GLY A 186 -29.65 26.58 2.70
CA GLY A 186 -30.52 26.69 3.88
C GLY A 186 -30.53 25.46 4.77
N ASN A 187 -30.03 24.33 4.27
CA ASN A 187 -29.89 23.09 5.03
C ASN A 187 -28.83 23.20 6.14
N CYS A 188 -27.89 24.15 6.03
CA CYS A 188 -26.81 24.35 6.99
C CYS A 188 -26.60 25.83 7.37
N HIS A 189 -26.96 26.77 6.49
CA HIS A 189 -26.74 28.20 6.68
C HIS A 189 -28.06 28.95 6.81
N GLU A 190 -28.08 29.98 7.66
CA GLU A 190 -29.20 30.90 7.70
C GLU A 190 -29.12 31.89 6.52
N LEU A 191 -29.92 31.65 5.49
CA LEU A 191 -29.79 32.28 4.16
C LEU A 191 -29.72 33.81 4.20
N ARG A 192 -30.49 34.46 5.07
CA ARG A 192 -30.52 35.92 5.12
C ARG A 192 -29.25 36.49 5.74
N SER A 193 -28.98 36.14 6.98
CA SER A 193 -27.84 36.66 7.75
C SER A 193 -26.49 36.21 7.18
N PHE A 194 -26.44 35.05 6.50
CA PHE A 194 -25.22 34.52 5.91
C PHE A 194 -24.80 35.27 4.65
N CYS A 195 -25.70 35.47 3.69
CA CYS A 195 -25.39 36.12 2.42
C CYS A 195 -25.10 37.62 2.62
N GLU A 196 -25.88 38.27 3.49
CA GLU A 196 -25.81 39.71 3.74
C GLU A 196 -24.43 40.15 4.24
N LYS A 197 -23.75 39.34 5.06
CA LYS A 197 -22.40 39.65 5.60
C LYS A 197 -21.36 39.98 4.55
N CYS A 198 -21.42 39.37 3.36
CA CYS A 198 -20.46 39.65 2.29
C CYS A 198 -21.08 40.49 1.17
N HIS A 199 -22.35 40.27 0.84
CA HIS A 199 -23.01 40.97 -0.25
C HIS A 199 -23.53 42.37 0.10
N LEU A 200 -23.64 42.71 1.39
CA LEU A 200 -23.99 44.06 1.86
C LEU A 200 -22.81 44.82 2.47
N GLU A 201 -21.87 44.14 3.13
CA GLU A 201 -20.79 44.80 3.90
C GLU A 201 -19.44 44.89 3.16
N GLY A 202 -19.35 44.44 1.90
CA GLY A 202 -18.16 44.65 1.06
C GLY A 202 -17.07 43.57 1.17
N GLY A 203 -17.42 42.37 1.62
CA GLY A 203 -16.46 41.26 1.76
C GLY A 203 -15.52 41.38 2.96
N TYR A 204 -14.95 40.25 3.36
CA TYR A 204 -14.03 40.10 4.50
C TYR A 204 -12.65 40.74 4.21
N GLU A 205 -12.60 42.07 4.15
CA GLU A 205 -11.36 42.86 4.27
C GLU A 205 -11.49 43.90 5.40
N ARG A 206 -12.01 43.44 6.55
CA ARG A 206 -11.75 44.03 7.86
C ARG A 206 -11.38 42.94 8.85
#